data_AF-A0A285US31-F1
#
_entry.id   AF-A0A285US31-F1
#
_cell.length_a   1.000
_cell.length_b   1.000
_cell.length_c   1.000
_cell.angle_alpha   90.00
_cell.angle_beta   90.00
_cell.angle_gamma   90.00
#
_symmetry.space_group_name_H-M   'P 1'
#
loop_
_entity.id
_entity.type
_entity.pdbx_description
1 polymer ?
#
loop_
_entity_poly.entity_id
_entity_poly.type
_entity_poly.pdbx_seq_one_letter_code
_entity_poly.pdbx_strand_id
1 'polypeptide(L)'
;MTNPLIQEVINEDGKTVYKLTTFDIEVIAKMNGGLAPTIVYLHNDKDVTDWIRAIRFNPKQPSSYIEDYDRFQAMLFHKEEKAINDLYDTISIRPKNMSTGKQILWSCAVLALMSIPLLVAIFLM
;
A
#
# COMPACT_ATOMS: atom_id res chain seq x y z
N MET A 1 3.59 -4.47 27.13
CA MET A 1 4.12 -4.83 25.79
C MET A 1 4.53 -3.52 25.12
N THR A 2 5.82 -3.23 25.08
CA THR A 2 6.37 -1.97 24.55
C THR A 2 6.27 -2.00 23.03
N ASN A 3 5.69 -0.96 22.42
CA ASN A 3 5.61 -0.84 20.97
C ASN A 3 7.03 -0.64 20.41
N PRO A 4 7.57 -1.55 19.57
CA PRO A 4 8.94 -1.43 19.07
C PRO A 4 9.15 -0.20 18.19
N LEU A 5 8.05 0.37 17.66
CA LEU A 5 8.09 1.54 16.80
C LEU A 5 8.22 2.85 17.57
N ILE A 6 8.03 2.83 18.90
CA ILE A 6 8.03 4.02 19.73
C ILE A 6 9.12 3.92 20.81
N GLN A 7 9.96 4.95 20.89
CA GLN A 7 10.92 5.19 21.96
C GLN A 7 10.39 6.27 22.91
N GLU A 8 10.54 6.02 24.20
CA GLU A 8 10.27 7.00 25.24
C GLU A 8 11.45 7.96 25.36
N VAL A 9 11.22 9.26 25.22
CA VAL A 9 12.22 10.32 25.34
C VAL A 9 11.74 11.31 26.38
N ILE A 10 12.59 11.59 27.37
CA ILE A 10 12.31 12.61 28.38
C ILE A 10 12.72 13.94 27.78
N ASN A 11 11.74 14.84 27.58
CA ASN A 11 12.01 16.19 27.07
C ASN A 11 12.65 17.07 28.16
N GLU A 12 13.27 18.20 27.79
CA GLU A 12 13.97 19.09 28.72
C GLU A 12 13.05 19.65 29.83
N ASP A 13 11.73 19.64 29.60
CA ASP A 13 10.68 20.00 30.57
C ASP A 13 10.30 18.87 31.56
N GLY A 14 11.00 17.74 31.55
CA GLY A 14 10.73 16.58 32.42
C GLY A 14 9.45 15.81 32.08
N LYS A 15 8.87 16.03 30.89
CA LYS A 15 7.70 15.31 30.38
C LYS A 15 8.13 14.11 29.53
N THR A 16 7.48 12.98 29.75
CA THR A 16 7.60 11.80 28.91
C THR A 16 6.94 12.07 27.55
N VAL A 17 7.76 12.22 26.51
CA VAL A 17 7.30 12.35 25.13
C VAL A 17 7.76 11.13 24.35
N TYR A 18 6.94 10.66 23.42
CA TYR A 18 7.26 9.50 22.61
C TYR A 18 7.82 9.96 21.27
N LYS A 19 8.93 9.36 20.83
CA LYS A 19 9.48 9.53 19.48
C LYS A 19 9.42 8.21 18.74
N LEU A 20 9.32 8.27 17.43
CA LEU A 20 9.32 7.05 16.63
C LEU A 20 10.76 6.57 16.45
N THR A 21 10.99 5.29 16.76
CA THR A 21 12.31 4.64 16.65
C THR A 21 12.82 4.67 15.22
N THR A 22 11.92 4.51 14.23
CA THR A 22 12.31 4.32 12.83
C THR A 22 11.20 4.74 11.86
N PHE A 23 11.59 5.34 10.73
CA PHE A 23 10.72 5.67 9.60
C PHE A 23 10.83 4.69 8.42
N ASP A 24 11.70 3.69 8.55
CA ASP A 24 11.92 2.63 7.57
C ASP A 24 10.88 1.52 7.71
N ILE A 25 9.66 1.84 7.29
CA ILE A 25 8.53 0.91 7.24
C ILE A 25 8.22 0.64 5.77
N GLU A 26 8.26 -0.61 5.38
CA GLU A 26 7.76 -1.04 4.08
C GLU A 26 6.24 -1.24 4.15
N VAL A 27 5.53 -0.82 3.11
CA VAL A 27 4.07 -0.88 3.03
C VAL A 27 3.70 -1.71 1.81
N ILE A 28 2.91 -2.76 2.04
CA ILE A 28 2.49 -3.67 0.99
C ILE A 28 0.96 -3.72 0.99
N ALA A 29 0.35 -3.49 -0.17
CA ALA A 29 -1.08 -3.72 -0.36
C ALA A 29 -1.29 -5.12 -0.96
N LYS A 30 -2.22 -5.87 -0.38
CA LYS A 30 -2.60 -7.22 -0.84
C LYS A 30 -4.10 -7.29 -1.09
N MET A 31 -4.50 -7.95 -2.16
CA MET A 31 -5.90 -8.26 -2.40
C MET A 31 -6.23 -9.64 -1.84
N ASN A 32 -7.01 -9.67 -0.75
CA ASN A 32 -7.43 -10.92 -0.10
C ASN A 32 -8.90 -11.19 -0.38
N GLY A 33 -9.22 -11.79 -1.54
CA GLY A 33 -10.53 -12.37 -1.89
C GLY A 33 -11.77 -11.45 -1.85
N GLY A 34 -11.68 -10.25 -1.29
CA GLY A 34 -12.71 -9.24 -1.20
C GLY A 34 -12.39 -7.98 -2.02
N LEU A 35 -13.31 -7.01 -2.00
CA LEU A 35 -13.24 -5.81 -2.85
C LEU A 35 -12.19 -4.79 -2.37
N ALA A 36 -11.82 -4.79 -1.09
CA ALA A 36 -10.91 -3.80 -0.51
C ALA A 36 -9.48 -4.36 -0.34
N PRO A 37 -8.44 -3.62 -0.77
CA PRO A 37 -7.06 -4.00 -0.52
C PRO A 37 -6.75 -3.92 0.98
N THR A 38 -6.01 -4.91 1.48
CA THR A 38 -5.51 -4.92 2.85
C THR A 38 -4.06 -4.42 2.85
N ILE A 39 -3.77 -3.45 3.71
CA ILE A 39 -2.43 -2.90 3.89
C ILE A 39 -1.71 -3.65 5.01
N VAL A 40 -0.50 -4.09 4.72
CA VAL A 40 0.43 -4.73 5.66
C VAL A 40 1.66 -3.85 5.77
N TYR A 41 2.15 -3.67 7.00
CA TYR A 41 3.34 -2.88 7.30
C TYR A 41 4.44 -3.79 7.81
N LEU A 42 5.63 -3.66 7.23
CA LEU A 42 6.80 -4.44 7.57
C LEU A 42 7.91 -3.52 8.05
N HIS A 43 8.62 -3.95 9.09
CA HIS A 43 9.85 -3.32 9.54
C HIS A 43 10.89 -4.41 9.79
N ASN A 44 12.00 -4.39 9.04
CA ASN A 44 13.00 -5.48 9.04
C ASN A 44 12.37 -6.87 8.86
N ASP A 45 11.53 -7.01 7.82
CA ASP A 45 10.77 -8.23 7.50
C ASP A 45 9.78 -8.73 8.57
N LYS A 46 9.56 -7.95 9.64
CA LYS A 46 8.60 -8.27 10.69
C LYS A 46 7.31 -7.50 10.48
N ASP A 47 6.18 -8.21 10.59
CA ASP A 47 4.87 -7.58 10.56
C ASP A 47 4.69 -6.67 11.79
N VAL A 48 4.49 -5.38 11.53
CA VAL A 48 4.25 -4.35 12.54
C VAL A 48 2.88 -3.69 12.38
N THR A 49 2.00 -4.31 11.59
CA THR A 49 0.69 -3.77 11.24
C THR A 49 -0.16 -3.46 12.47
N ASP A 50 -0.21 -4.38 13.43
CA ASP A 50 -1.00 -4.19 14.65
C ASP A 50 -0.43 -3.10 15.56
N TRP A 51 0.89 -2.93 15.56
CA TRP A 51 1.54 -1.84 16.28
C TRP A 51 1.19 -0.48 15.68
N ILE A 52 1.19 -0.36 14.35
CA ILE A 52 0.79 0.89 13.67
C ILE A 52 -0.70 1.18 13.88
N ARG A 53 -1.55 0.16 13.81
CA ARG A 53 -2.98 0.28 14.13
C ARG A 53 -3.19 0.73 15.58
N ALA A 54 -2.45 0.17 16.53
CA ALA A 54 -2.53 0.57 17.93
C ALA A 54 -2.15 2.04 18.15
N ILE A 55 -1.22 2.57 17.36
CA ILE A 55 -0.89 4.00 17.37
C ILE A 55 -2.06 4.81 16.79
N ARG A 56 -2.48 4.50 15.55
CA ARG A 56 -3.49 5.29 14.82
C ARG A 56 -4.86 5.30 15.49
N PHE A 57 -5.24 4.17 16.12
CA PHE A 57 -6.55 3.97 16.75
C PHE A 57 -6.51 4.05 18.28
N ASN A 58 -5.47 4.65 18.85
CA ASN A 58 -5.41 4.89 20.28
C ASN A 58 -6.55 5.86 20.70
N PRO A 59 -7.23 5.64 21.85
CA PRO A 59 -8.19 6.59 22.40
C PRO A 59 -7.66 8.02 22.57
N LYS A 60 -6.35 8.18 22.82
CA LYS A 60 -5.69 9.47 22.84
C LYS A 60 -5.19 9.82 21.44
N GLN A 61 -5.35 11.08 21.06
CA GLN A 61 -4.83 11.58 19.79
C GLN A 61 -3.31 11.33 19.71
N PRO A 62 -2.78 10.64 18.67
CA PRO A 62 -1.38 10.26 18.62
C PRO A 62 -0.40 11.43 18.62
N SER A 63 -0.74 12.53 17.95
CA SER A 63 0.05 13.76 17.97
C SER A 63 0.14 14.43 19.35
N SER A 64 -0.70 14.04 20.32
CA SER A 64 -0.62 14.59 21.68
C SER A 64 0.52 14.00 22.51
N TYR A 65 0.98 12.79 22.17
CA TYR A 65 2.00 12.08 22.94
C TYR A 65 3.20 11.65 22.09
N ILE A 66 3.09 11.61 20.76
CA ILE A 66 4.18 11.36 19.83
C ILE A 66 4.53 12.66 19.11
N GLU A 67 5.74 13.16 19.31
CA GLU A 67 6.20 14.46 18.76
C GLU A 67 6.26 14.44 17.22
N ASP A 68 6.79 13.36 16.65
CA ASP A 68 7.00 13.20 15.21
C ASP A 68 5.80 12.54 14.48
N TYR A 69 4.62 12.50 15.11
CA TYR A 69 3.47 11.76 14.57
C TYR A 69 3.02 12.27 13.20
N ASP A 70 2.96 13.59 13.01
CA ASP A 70 2.46 14.16 11.76
C ASP A 70 3.38 13.82 10.59
N ARG A 71 4.70 13.87 10.82
CA ARG A 71 5.71 13.45 9.84
C ARG A 71 5.58 11.96 9.51
N PHE A 72 5.35 11.14 10.52
CA PHE A 72 5.14 9.71 10.35
C PHE A 72 3.88 9.38 9.57
N GLN A 73 2.77 10.04 9.90
CA GLN A 73 1.50 9.85 9.21
C GLN A 73 1.60 10.29 7.74
N ALA A 74 2.30 11.39 7.46
CA ALA A 74 2.56 11.82 6.08
C ALA A 74 3.43 10.81 5.31
N MET A 75 4.47 10.27 5.93
CA MET A 75 5.32 9.23 5.33
C MET A 75 4.52 7.96 5.03
N LEU A 76 3.72 7.48 5.99
CA LEU A 76 2.86 6.31 5.79
C LEU A 76 1.85 6.55 4.68
N PHE A 77 1.18 7.70 4.66
CA PHE A 77 0.19 8.03 3.63
C PHE A 77 0.79 7.91 2.22
N HIS A 78 1.98 8.47 1.98
CA HIS A 78 2.62 8.38 0.67
C HIS A 78 3.00 6.94 0.29
N LYS A 79 3.46 6.14 1.25
CA LYS A 79 3.79 4.72 1.01
C LYS A 79 2.55 3.86 0.81
N GLU A 80 1.47 4.13 1.54
CA GLU A 80 0.16 3.48 1.39
C GLU A 80 -0.40 3.74 -0.02
N GLU A 81 -0.38 5.00 -0.48
CA GLU A 81 -0.81 5.38 -1.83
C GLU A 81 0.00 4.64 -2.90
N LYS A 82 1.33 4.64 -2.76
CA LYS A 82 2.22 3.92 -3.67
C LYS A 82 1.90 2.43 -3.69
N ALA A 83 1.76 1.79 -2.53
CA ALA A 83 1.49 0.37 -2.42
C ALA A 83 0.16 -0.03 -3.07
N ILE A 84 -0.88 0.80 -2.90
CA ILE A 84 -2.17 0.61 -3.54
C ILE A 84 -2.05 0.73 -5.07
N ASN A 85 -1.35 1.75 -5.56
CA ASN A 85 -1.09 1.92 -6.99
C ASN A 85 -0.33 0.72 -7.56
N ASP A 86 0.73 0.26 -6.88
CA ASP A 86 1.51 -0.91 -7.29
C ASP A 86 0.65 -2.19 -7.34
N LEU A 87 -0.27 -2.37 -6.38
CA LEU A 87 -1.22 -3.47 -6.37
C LEU A 87 -2.18 -3.41 -7.57
N TYR A 88 -2.83 -2.25 -7.82
CA TYR A 88 -3.73 -2.09 -8.95
C TYR A 88 -3.02 -2.24 -10.29
N ASP A 89 -1.78 -1.76 -10.37
CA ASP A 89 -0.93 -1.95 -11.52
C ASP A 89 -0.56 -3.41 -11.78
N THR A 90 -0.43 -4.22 -10.73
CA THR A 90 -0.16 -5.67 -10.85
C THR A 90 -1.40 -6.42 -11.34
N ILE A 91 -2.60 -5.98 -10.93
CA ILE A 91 -3.88 -6.54 -11.36
C ILE A 91 -4.24 -6.07 -12.78
N SER A 92 -3.74 -4.91 -13.19
CA SER A 92 -3.96 -4.36 -14.52
C SER A 92 -3.26 -5.21 -15.58
N ILE A 93 -4.03 -5.63 -16.57
CA ILE A 93 -3.52 -6.39 -17.73
C ILE A 93 -2.70 -5.48 -18.68
N ARG A 94 -2.64 -4.17 -18.42
CA ARG A 94 -1.98 -3.22 -19.32
C ARG A 94 -0.47 -3.48 -19.40
N PRO A 95 0.10 -3.75 -20.59
CA PRO A 95 1.55 -3.86 -20.74
C PRO A 95 2.23 -2.53 -20.41
N LYS A 96 3.05 -2.52 -19.36
CA LYS A 96 3.86 -1.36 -18.97
C LYS A 96 5.04 -1.18 -19.92
N ASN A 97 5.49 0.07 -20.10
CA ASN A 97 6.65 0.44 -20.92
C ASN A 97 6.55 0.07 -22.42
N MET A 98 5.35 -0.07 -22.97
CA MET A 98 5.15 -0.11 -24.41
C MET A 98 5.01 1.30 -24.98
N SER A 99 5.70 1.58 -26.08
CA SER A 99 5.42 2.77 -26.89
C SER A 99 3.96 2.75 -27.36
N THR A 100 3.38 3.94 -27.60
CA THR A 100 1.97 4.10 -27.98
C THR A 100 1.54 3.15 -29.09
N GLY A 101 2.37 2.98 -30.13
CA GLY A 101 2.09 2.05 -31.22
C GLY A 101 1.99 0.58 -30.79
N LYS A 102 2.85 0.14 -29.86
CA LYS A 102 2.81 -1.23 -29.33
C LYS A 102 1.59 -1.47 -28.43
N GLN A 103 1.15 -0.46 -27.67
CA GLN A 103 -0.07 -0.55 -26.85
C GLN A 103 -1.33 -0.70 -27.71
N ILE A 104 -1.42 0.05 -28.82
CA ILE A 104 -2.53 -0.05 -29.77
C ILE A 104 -2.54 -1.45 -30.40
N LEU A 105 -1.37 -1.92 -30.87
CA LEU A 105 -1.25 -3.25 -31.47
C LEU A 105 -1.66 -4.37 -30.49
N TRP A 106 -1.21 -4.28 -29.24
CA TRP A 106 -1.58 -5.23 -28.19
C TRP A 106 -3.08 -5.21 -27.90
N SER A 107 -3.69 -4.02 -27.84
CA SER A 107 -5.14 -3.87 -27.61
C SER A 107 -5.95 -4.49 -28.76
N CYS A 108 -5.55 -4.26 -30.01
CA CYS A 108 -6.17 -4.88 -31.17
C CYS A 108 -6.01 -6.41 -31.17
N ALA A 109 -4.83 -6.92 -30.78
CA ALA A 109 -4.57 -8.35 -30.72
C ALA A 109 -5.46 -9.06 -29.68
N VAL A 110 -5.62 -8.47 -28.50
CA VAL A 110 -6.52 -9.02 -27.46
C VAL A 110 -7.98 -9.00 -27.94
N LEU A 111 -8.43 -7.91 -28.57
CA LEU A 111 -9.78 -7.82 -29.11
C LEU A 111 -10.04 -8.89 -30.18
N ALA A 112 -9.09 -9.08 -31.11
CA ALA A 112 -9.16 -10.12 -32.12
C ALA A 112 -9.21 -11.52 -31.48
N LEU A 113 -8.41 -11.79 -30.45
CA LEU A 113 -8.41 -13.07 -29.74
C LEU A 113 -9.76 -13.35 -29.05
N MET A 114 -10.36 -12.32 -28.44
CA MET A 114 -11.67 -12.42 -27.79
C MET A 114 -12.82 -12.60 -28.79
N SER A 115 -12.66 -12.19 -30.06
CA SER A 115 -13.69 -12.34 -31.09
C SER A 115 -13.62 -13.67 -31.85
N ILE A 116 -12.54 -14.45 -31.73
CA ILE A 116 -12.38 -15.76 -32.37
C ILE A 116 -13.58 -16.70 -32.13
N PRO A 117 -14.09 -16.89 -30.90
CA PRO A 117 -15.21 -17.82 -30.66
C PRO A 117 -16.48 -17.42 -31.41
N LEU A 118 -16.73 -16.10 -31.51
CA LEU A 118 -17.88 -15.55 -32.21
C LEU A 118 -17.75 -15.73 -33.74
N LEU A 119 -16.55 -15.52 -34.29
CA LEU A 119 -16.28 -15.77 -35.71
C LEU A 119 -16.41 -17.25 -36.07
N VAL A 120 -15.92 -18.15 -35.22
CA VAL A 120 -16.06 -19.60 -35.42
C VAL A 120 -17.53 -20.01 -35.40
N ALA A 121 -18.32 -19.49 -34.46
CA ALA A 121 -19.76 -19.76 -34.40
C ALA A 121 -20.51 -19.29 -35.66
N ILE A 122 -20.15 -18.14 -36.22
CA ILE A 122 -20.74 -17.61 -37.47
C ILE A 122 -20.39 -18.49 -38.67
N PHE A 123 -19.17 -19.05 -38.72
CA PHE A 123 -18.73 -19.89 -39.85
C PHE A 123 -19.22 -21.35 -39.77
N LEU A 124 -19.57 -21.83 -38.57
CA LEU A 124 -20.10 -23.18 -38.33
C LEU A 124 -21.63 -23.25 -38.44
N MET A 125 -22.32 -22.10 -38.48
CA MET A 125 -23.77 -21.97 -38.65
C MET A 125 -24.14 -21.79 -40.12
#